data_AF-A0A3D3CSC8-F1
#
_entry.id   AF-A0A3D3CSC8-F1
#
_cell.length_a   1.000
_cell.length_b   1.000
_cell.length_c   1.000
_cell.angle_alpha   90.00
_cell.angle_beta   90.00
_cell.angle_gamma   90.00
#
_symmetry.space_group_name_H-M   'P 1'
#
loop_
_entity.id
_entity.type
_entity.pdbx_description
1 polymer ?
#
loop_
_entity_poly.entity_id
_entity_poly.type
_entity_poly.pdbx_seq_one_letter_code
_entity_poly.pdbx_strand_id
1 'polypeptide(L)' 'AKYEAMPEGQMYYSVTYGKNKMGSYASQLDTRQRWMVIAYIKSKQAASKPAPEAATDSTGNKK' A
#
# COMPACT_ATOMS: atom_id res chain seq x y z
N ALA A 1 0.04 -5.02 10.86
CA ALA A 1 -0.85 -6.04 10.26
C ALA A 1 -1.61 -5.59 9.01
N LYS A 2 -2.60 -4.66 9.07
CA LYS A 2 -3.53 -4.38 7.95
C LYS A 2 -2.93 -3.78 6.66
N TYR A 3 -1.67 -3.34 6.68
CA TYR A 3 -0.98 -2.70 5.55
C TYR A 3 0.20 -3.50 5.00
N GLU A 4 0.57 -4.62 5.64
CA GLU A 4 1.72 -5.46 5.25
C GLU A 4 1.36 -6.47 4.15
N ALA A 5 0.08 -6.84 4.03
CA ALA A 5 -0.44 -7.71 2.99
C ALA A 5 -1.21 -6.93 1.90
N MET A 6 -1.06 -5.61 1.85
CA MET A 6 -1.77 -4.79 0.87
C MET A 6 -1.13 -4.96 -0.52
N PRO A 7 -1.92 -5.27 -1.57
CA PRO A 7 -1.39 -5.36 -2.92
C PRO A 7 -0.86 -4.00 -3.38
N GLU A 8 0.18 -4.02 -4.20
CA GLU A 8 0.88 -2.81 -4.67
C GLU A 8 -0.05 -1.84 -5.40
N GLY A 9 -1.00 -2.38 -6.18
CA GLY A 9 -2.02 -1.57 -6.86
C GLY A 9 -2.93 -0.81 -5.90
N GLN A 10 -3.26 -1.36 -4.73
CA GLN A 10 -4.07 -0.67 -3.73
C GLN A 10 -3.27 0.44 -3.01
N MET A 11 -1.96 0.24 -2.84
CA MET A 11 -1.06 1.30 -2.36
C MET A 11 -0.94 2.42 -3.40
N TYR A 12 -0.75 2.07 -4.67
CA TYR A 12 -0.70 3.04 -5.77
C TYR A 12 -1.99 3.86 -5.89
N TYR A 13 -3.15 3.20 -5.76
CA TYR A 13 -4.44 3.88 -5.75
C TYR A 13 -4.53 4.87 -4.59
N SER A 14 -4.11 4.48 -3.39
CA SER A 14 -4.14 5.35 -2.20
C SER A 14 -3.20 6.55 -2.36
N VAL A 15 -2.02 6.38 -2.94
CA VAL A 15 -1.08 7.50 -3.21
C VAL A 15 -1.63 8.43 -4.29
N THR A 16 -2.30 7.86 -5.30
CA THR A 16 -2.83 8.62 -6.44
C THR A 16 -4.09 9.39 -6.09
N TYR A 17 -5.07 8.77 -5.43
CA TYR A 17 -6.38 9.38 -5.19
C TYR A 17 -6.58 9.82 -3.73
N GLY A 18 -5.64 9.50 -2.85
CA GLY A 18 -5.82 9.66 -1.42
C GLY A 18 -6.65 8.54 -0.80
N LYS A 19 -6.65 8.47 0.53
CA LYS A 19 -7.45 7.52 1.31
C LYS A 19 -7.74 8.10 2.69
N ASN A 20 -9.01 8.16 3.08
CA ASN A 20 -9.45 8.77 4.35
C ASN A 20 -8.93 10.20 4.52
N LYS A 21 -8.03 10.42 5.48
CA LYS A 21 -7.39 11.71 5.78
C LYS A 21 -6.12 11.97 4.98
N MET A 22 -5.64 10.99 4.19
CA MET A 22 -4.49 11.14 3.31
C MET A 22 -4.96 11.76 1.98
N GLY A 23 -4.43 12.94 1.62
CA GLY A 23 -4.72 13.61 0.35
C GLY A 23 -4.13 12.89 -0.86
N SER A 24 -4.50 13.35 -2.05
CA SER A 24 -3.91 12.89 -3.31
C SER A 24 -2.50 13.44 -3.47
N TYR A 25 -1.54 12.57 -3.77
CA TYR A 25 -0.18 12.97 -4.15
C TYR A 25 0.02 13.00 -5.67
N ALA A 26 -1.07 12.91 -6.45
CA ALA A 26 -0.99 12.85 -7.90
C ALA A 26 -0.39 14.12 -8.53
N SER A 27 -0.62 15.27 -7.90
CA SER A 27 -0.13 16.58 -8.36
C SER A 27 1.35 16.80 -8.06
N GLN A 28 1.91 16.04 -7.11
CA GLN A 28 3.27 16.23 -6.60
C GLN A 28 4.25 15.15 -7.09
N LEU A 29 3.73 13.96 -7.42
CA LEU A 29 4.54 12.81 -7.79
C LEU A 29 4.15 12.28 -9.17
N ASP A 30 5.14 12.07 -10.03
CA ASP A 30 4.95 11.37 -11.30
C ASP A 30 4.62 9.88 -11.06
N THR A 31 4.03 9.19 -12.03
CA THR A 31 3.70 7.76 -11.95
C THR A 31 4.92 6.93 -11.57
N ARG A 32 6.08 7.22 -12.16
CA ARG A 32 7.32 6.50 -11.84
C ARG A 32 7.75 6.71 -10.38
N GLN A 33 7.64 7.93 -9.88
CA GLN A 33 8.00 8.27 -8.50
C GLN A 33 7.07 7.59 -7.50
N ARG A 34 5.77 7.47 -7.81
CA ARG A 34 4.82 6.73 -6.96
C ARG A 34 5.20 5.26 -6.83
N TRP A 35 5.61 4.60 -7.91
CA TRP A 35 6.10 3.23 -7.87
C TRP A 35 7.39 3.08 -7.05
N MET A 36 8.31 4.05 -7.15
CA MET A 36 9.53 4.06 -6.33
C MET A 36 9.21 4.17 -4.83
N VAL A 37 8.26 5.02 -4.45
CA VAL A 37 7.81 5.17 -3.06
C VAL A 37 7.23 3.85 -2.54
N ILE A 38 6.39 3.18 -3.34
CA ILE A 38 5.78 1.90 -2.97
C ILE A 38 6.87 0.83 -2.79
N ALA A 39 7.83 0.74 -3.72
CA ALA A 39 8.93 -0.20 -3.63
C ALA A 39 9.80 0.04 -2.37
N TYR A 40 10.04 1.31 -2.03
CA TYR A 40 10.75 1.69 -0.82
C TYR A 40 9.97 1.31 0.46
N ILE A 41 8.66 1.53 0.47
CA ILE A 41 7.81 1.12 1.60
C ILE A 41 7.85 -0.39 1.78
N LYS A 42 7.78 -1.19 0.70
CA LYS A 42 7.87 -2.65 0.78
C LYS A 42 9.23 -3.13 1.26
N SER A 43 10.32 -2.53 0.80
CA SER A 43 11.65 -2.91 1.26
C SER A 43 11.84 -2.62 2.75
N LYS A 44 11.28 -1.50 3.25
CA LYS A 44 11.26 -1.18 4.68
C LYS A 44 10.35 -2.10 5.49
N GLN A 45 9.17 -2.43 4.99
CA GLN A 45 8.27 -3.39 5.63
C GLN A 45 8.92 -4.78 5.74
N ALA A 46 9.61 -5.24 4.69
CA ALA A 46 10.36 -6.49 4.70
C ALA A 46 11.51 -6.47 5.71
N ALA A 47 12.25 -5.36 5.79
CA ALA A 47 13.34 -5.18 6.76
C ALA A 47 12.84 -5.11 8.22
N SER A 48 11.57 -4.75 8.45
CA SER A 48 10.95 -4.66 9.77
C SER A 48 10.09 -5.88 10.15
N LYS A 49 9.98 -6.92 9.31
CA LYS A 49 9.12 -8.08 9.58
C LYS A 49 9.92 -9.23 10.22
N PRO A 50 9.57 -9.72 11.44
CA PRO A 50 9.82 -11.11 11.80
C PRO A 50 8.92 -12.05 10.96
N ALA A 51 9.28 -13.32 10.86
CA ALA A 51 8.77 -14.34 9.92
C ALA A 51 7.23 -14.38 9.67
N PRO A 52 6.76 -14.87 8.50
CA PRO A 52 5.39 -14.68 8.05
C PRO A 52 4.42 -15.69 8.66
N GLU A 53 3.43 -15.23 9.42
CA GLU A 53 2.22 -16.02 9.66
C GLU A 53 1.15 -15.73 8.60
N ALA A 54 0.51 -16.82 8.20
CA ALA A 54 -0.24 -17.00 6.98
C ALA A 54 -1.57 -16.21 6.92
N ALA A 55 -2.03 -16.07 5.68
CA ALA A 55 -3.22 -15.35 5.25
C ALA A 55 -4.49 -15.74 6.02
N THR A 56 -5.25 -14.72 6.44
CA THR A 56 -6.71 -14.84 6.52
C THR A 56 -7.30 -13.85 5.52
N ASP A 57 -7.68 -14.43 4.38
CA ASP A 57 -8.63 -13.88 3.44
C ASP A 57 -9.96 -13.68 4.18
N SER A 58 -10.51 -12.47 4.15
CA SER A 58 -11.89 -12.25 4.58
C SER A 58 -12.50 -11.15 3.73
N THR A 59 -13.03 -11.60 2.59
CA THR A 59 -14.38 -11.30 2.10
C THR A 59 -15.09 -10.19 2.88
N GLY A 60 -15.10 -9.00 2.29
CA GLY A 60 -16.00 -7.91 2.66
C GLY A 60 -16.71 -7.40 1.41
N ASN A 61 -17.40 -8.29 0.70
CA ASN A 61 -18.29 -7.88 -0.37
C ASN A 61 -19.51 -7.19 0.25
N LYS A 62 -19.77 -6.00 -0.28
CA LYS A 62 -20.82 -5.07 0.09
C LYS A 62 -22.18 -5.63 -0.33
N LYS A 63 -23.10 -5.83 0.62
CA LYS A 63 -24.56 -5.71 0.44
C LYS A 63 -25.23 -5.55 1.78
#